data_AF-A0A5C5Q4L4-F1
#
_entry.id   AF-A0A5C5Q4L4-F1
#
_cell.length_a   1.000
_cell.length_b   1.000
_cell.length_c   1.000
_cell.angle_alpha   90.00
_cell.angle_beta   90.00
_cell.angle_gamma   90.00
#
_symmetry.space_group_name_H-M   'P 1'
#
loop_
_entity.id
_entity.type
_entity.pdbx_description
1 polymer ?
#
loop_
_entity_poly.entity_id
_entity_poly.type
_entity_poly.pdbx_seq_one_letter_code
_entity_poly.pdbx_strand_id
1 'polypeptide(L)'
;MNVQSNPEKSAATRLAAQQFARLHLKQSFTDTAHWRELAAAAGIRLPLWYLPATSRGVRRYSEGMGLSLEQIADATGCKSFRTFAEMNPNWPLWAVVGLLLELKHSLSA
;
A
#
# COMPACT_ATOMS: atom_id res chain seq x y z
N MET A 1 21.68 -19.98 -12.43
CA MET A 1 20.33 -20.36 -12.89
C MET A 1 19.67 -19.13 -13.49
N ASN A 2 19.53 -19.08 -14.81
CA ASN A 2 18.98 -17.92 -15.51
C ASN A 2 17.46 -18.12 -15.64
N VAL A 3 16.67 -17.45 -14.81
CA VAL A 3 15.20 -17.48 -14.91
C VAL A 3 14.81 -16.59 -16.09
N GLN A 4 14.57 -17.20 -17.25
CA GLN A 4 14.04 -16.46 -18.41
C GLN A 4 12.63 -15.95 -18.08
N SER A 5 12.47 -14.64 -18.02
CA SER A 5 11.17 -13.98 -17.83
C SER A 5 10.31 -14.19 -19.09
N ASN A 6 9.22 -14.96 -18.99
CA ASN A 6 8.24 -15.09 -20.07
C ASN A 6 7.25 -13.89 -20.01
N PRO A 7 7.28 -12.98 -21.01
CA PRO A 7 6.48 -11.76 -21.00
C PRO A 7 4.96 -12.03 -21.07
N GLU A 8 4.51 -13.06 -21.79
CA GLU A 8 3.09 -13.39 -21.93
C GLU A 8 2.47 -13.82 -20.61
N LYS A 9 3.17 -14.69 -19.86
CA LYS A 9 2.74 -15.12 -18.52
C LYS A 9 2.60 -13.92 -17.58
N SER A 10 3.55 -12.98 -17.63
CA SER A 10 3.51 -11.77 -16.80
C SER A 10 2.36 -10.82 -17.15
N ALA A 11 2.02 -10.70 -18.44
CA ALA A 11 0.87 -9.92 -18.89
C ALA A 11 -0.45 -10.54 -18.42
N ALA A 12 -0.59 -11.87 -18.54
CA ALA A 12 -1.76 -12.60 -18.05
C ALA A 12 -1.94 -12.46 -16.53
N THR A 13 -0.86 -12.59 -15.74
CA THR A 13 -0.91 -12.37 -14.28
C THR A 13 -1.35 -10.95 -13.94
N ARG A 14 -0.85 -9.94 -14.67
CA ARG A 14 -1.24 -8.54 -14.46
C ARG A 14 -2.73 -8.33 -14.76
N LEU A 15 -3.23 -8.88 -15.85
CA LEU A 15 -4.65 -8.79 -16.21
C LEU A 15 -5.54 -9.44 -15.15
N ALA A 16 -5.17 -10.63 -14.67
CA ALA A 16 -5.88 -11.31 -13.58
C ALA A 16 -5.90 -10.47 -12.29
N ALA A 17 -4.76 -9.86 -11.91
CA ALA A 17 -4.70 -8.97 -10.75
C ALA A 17 -5.57 -7.72 -10.91
N GLN A 18 -5.62 -7.12 -12.11
CA GLN A 18 -6.51 -5.99 -12.40
C GLN A 18 -7.98 -6.38 -12.37
N GLN A 19 -8.34 -7.56 -12.89
CA GLN A 19 -9.71 -8.07 -12.80
C GLN A 19 -10.11 -8.31 -11.35
N PHE A 20 -9.26 -8.97 -10.55
CA PHE A 20 -9.48 -9.14 -9.12
C PHE A 20 -9.70 -7.79 -8.42
N ALA A 21 -8.85 -6.80 -8.71
CA ALA A 21 -8.96 -5.48 -8.09
C ALA A 21 -10.27 -4.74 -8.44
N ARG A 22 -10.78 -4.90 -9.67
CA ARG A 22 -12.08 -4.32 -10.06
C ARG A 22 -13.25 -4.94 -9.31
N LEU A 23 -13.16 -6.22 -8.98
CA LEU A 23 -14.23 -6.97 -8.33
C LEU A 23 -14.18 -6.90 -6.80
N HIS A 24 -12.98 -6.79 -6.22
CA HIS A 24 -12.77 -7.01 -4.79
C HIS A 24 -12.15 -5.84 -4.03
N LEU A 25 -11.50 -4.89 -4.72
CA LEU A 25 -10.82 -3.78 -4.05
C LEU A 25 -11.63 -2.48 -4.18
N LYS A 26 -11.73 -1.73 -3.09
CA LYS A 26 -12.30 -0.38 -3.08
C LYS A 26 -11.40 0.55 -3.89
N GLN A 27 -11.95 1.24 -4.89
CA GLN A 27 -11.15 2.11 -5.78
C GLN A 27 -11.36 3.60 -5.54
N SER A 28 -12.44 3.99 -4.84
CA SER A 28 -12.78 5.39 -4.59
C SER A 28 -12.68 5.72 -3.10
N PHE A 29 -11.93 6.77 -2.80
CA PHE A 29 -11.71 7.30 -1.45
C PHE A 29 -11.80 8.83 -1.49
N THR A 30 -12.41 9.42 -0.48
CA THR A 30 -12.51 10.88 -0.29
C THR A 30 -11.14 11.53 -0.19
N ASP A 31 -10.19 10.85 0.46
CA ASP A 31 -8.88 11.40 0.81
C ASP A 31 -7.84 11.21 -0.30
N THR A 32 -8.26 10.73 -1.48
CA THR A 32 -7.36 10.42 -2.60
C THR A 32 -6.50 11.61 -3.01
N ALA A 33 -7.05 12.82 -3.02
CA ALA A 33 -6.30 14.03 -3.37
C ALA A 33 -5.22 14.32 -2.32
N HIS A 34 -5.60 14.29 -1.04
CA HIS A 34 -4.71 14.51 0.09
C HIS A 34 -3.53 13.53 0.11
N TRP A 35 -3.79 12.22 -0.07
CA TRP A 35 -2.72 11.23 -0.09
C TRP A 35 -1.75 11.40 -1.26
N ARG A 36 -2.22 11.90 -2.41
CA ARG A 36 -1.35 12.21 -3.55
C ARG A 36 -0.45 13.40 -3.27
N GLU A 37 -0.97 14.43 -2.60
CA GLU A 37 -0.18 15.59 -2.17
C GLU A 37 0.90 15.19 -1.17
N LEU A 38 0.55 14.42 -0.15
CA LEU A 38 1.53 13.89 0.81
C LEU A 38 2.59 13.01 0.14
N ALA A 39 2.18 12.13 -0.77
CA ALA A 39 3.12 11.29 -1.51
C ALA A 39 4.09 12.13 -2.36
N ALA A 40 3.58 13.17 -3.03
CA ALA A 40 4.40 14.08 -3.82
C ALA A 40 5.39 14.86 -2.95
N ALA A 41 4.94 15.39 -1.81
CA ALA A 41 5.78 16.10 -0.85
C ALA A 41 6.88 15.19 -0.27
N ALA A 42 6.58 13.91 -0.05
CA ALA A 42 7.53 12.91 0.44
C ALA A 42 8.41 12.29 -0.66
N GLY A 43 8.21 12.63 -1.94
CA GLY A 43 8.93 12.02 -3.06
C GLY A 43 8.61 10.53 -3.30
N ILE A 44 7.46 10.06 -2.83
CA ILE A 44 7.05 8.66 -2.87
C ILE A 44 6.11 8.41 -4.05
N ARG A 45 6.40 7.36 -4.82
CA ARG A 45 5.46 6.84 -5.83
C ARG A 45 4.46 5.92 -5.17
N LEU A 46 3.17 6.25 -5.26
CA LEU A 46 2.12 5.38 -4.75
C LEU A 46 2.08 4.02 -5.48
N PRO A 47 1.71 2.94 -4.78
CA PRO A 47 1.48 1.63 -5.37
C PRO A 47 0.48 1.66 -6.54
N LEU A 48 0.59 0.67 -7.43
CA LEU A 48 -0.38 0.49 -8.51
C LEU A 48 -1.77 0.18 -7.94
N TRP A 49 -2.81 0.74 -8.58
CA TRP A 49 -4.19 0.69 -8.13
C TRP A 49 -4.74 -0.73 -7.88
N TYR A 50 -4.20 -1.72 -8.59
CA TYR A 50 -4.67 -3.11 -8.56
C TYR A 50 -3.94 -3.99 -7.54
N LEU A 51 -2.98 -3.46 -6.80
CA LEU A 51 -2.25 -4.26 -5.81
C LEU A 51 -3.06 -4.33 -4.50
N PRO A 52 -3.36 -5.53 -3.98
CA PRO A 52 -3.97 -5.67 -2.67
C PRO A 52 -2.97 -5.28 -1.58
N ALA A 53 -3.50 -4.78 -0.44
CA ALA A 53 -2.69 -4.60 0.74
C ALA A 53 -2.20 -5.97 1.26
N THR A 54 -0.89 -6.13 1.41
CA THR A 54 -0.27 -7.33 1.97
C THR A 54 0.74 -6.91 3.04
N SER A 55 1.02 -7.79 4.01
CA SER A 55 2.02 -7.53 5.05
C SER A 55 3.37 -7.09 4.47
N ARG A 56 3.83 -7.75 3.40
CA ARG A 56 5.08 -7.41 2.70
C ARG A 56 5.01 -6.03 2.02
N GLY A 57 3.88 -5.72 1.39
CA GLY A 57 3.66 -4.42 0.75
C GLY A 57 3.69 -3.29 1.77
N VAL A 58 2.89 -3.41 2.82
CA VAL A 58 2.83 -2.43 3.92
C VAL A 58 4.21 -2.23 4.53
N ARG A 59 4.87 -3.31 4.95
CA ARG A 59 6.22 -3.26 5.54
C ARG A 59 7.21 -2.48 4.68
N ARG A 60 7.26 -2.79 3.38
CA ARG A 60 8.18 -2.14 2.43
C ARG A 60 7.99 -0.62 2.40
N TYR A 61 6.74 -0.15 2.36
CA TYR A 61 6.47 1.29 2.31
C TYR A 61 6.66 1.97 3.66
N SER A 62 6.28 1.32 4.77
CA SER A 62 6.56 1.81 6.13
C SER A 62 8.05 2.01 6.36
N GLU A 63 8.87 0.98 6.09
CA GLU A 63 10.34 1.05 6.23
C GLU A 63 10.94 2.10 5.27
N GLY A 64 10.43 2.19 4.04
CA GLY A 64 10.86 3.20 3.07
C GLY A 64 10.56 4.65 3.48
N MET A 65 9.58 4.87 4.36
CA MET A 65 9.24 6.17 4.96
C MET A 65 9.95 6.43 6.29
N GLY A 66 10.73 5.46 6.78
CA GLY A 66 11.31 5.50 8.11
C GLY A 66 10.27 5.44 9.24
N LEU A 67 9.15 4.75 9.02
CA LEU A 67 8.17 4.45 10.07
C LEU A 67 8.51 3.11 10.73
N SER A 68 8.61 3.11 12.06
CA SER A 68 8.78 1.87 12.83
C SER A 68 7.43 1.16 13.03
N LEU A 69 7.48 -0.15 13.31
CA LEU A 69 6.29 -0.90 13.68
C LEU A 69 5.66 -0.37 14.98
N GLU A 70 6.49 0.14 15.90
CA GLU A 70 6.04 0.75 17.16
C GLU A 70 5.20 2.00 16.90
N GLN A 71 5.68 2.92 16.07
CA GLN A 71 4.92 4.12 15.69
C GLN A 71 3.57 3.78 15.04
N ILE A 72 3.53 2.73 14.22
CA ILE A 72 2.28 2.23 13.62
C ILE A 72 1.39 1.59 14.68
N ALA A 73 1.95 0.81 15.59
CA ALA A 73 1.21 0.16 16.67
C ALA A 73 0.59 1.19 17.62
N ASP A 74 1.31 2.27 17.94
CA ASP A 74 0.80 3.35 18.78
C ASP A 74 -0.39 4.08 18.15
N ALA A 75 -0.33 4.31 16.83
CA ALA A 75 -1.40 5.00 16.11
C ALA A 75 -2.62 4.11 15.80
N THR A 76 -2.42 2.80 15.61
CA THR A 76 -3.45 1.92 15.03
C THR A 76 -3.85 0.75 15.93
N GLY A 77 -3.09 0.49 17.01
CA GLY A 77 -3.18 -0.71 17.83
C GLY A 77 -2.65 -1.98 17.15
N CYS A 78 -2.19 -1.92 15.89
CA CYS A 78 -1.73 -3.09 15.16
C CYS A 78 -0.31 -3.49 15.53
N LYS A 79 -0.17 -4.68 16.11
CA LYS A 79 1.13 -5.24 16.53
C LYS A 79 1.92 -5.89 15.38
N SER A 80 1.40 -5.87 14.16
CA SER A 80 2.10 -6.39 12.98
C SER A 80 1.60 -5.75 11.69
N PHE A 81 2.46 -5.69 10.67
CA PHE A 81 2.08 -5.26 9.32
C PHE A 81 0.99 -6.14 8.69
N ARG A 82 0.90 -7.41 9.10
CA ARG A 82 -0.15 -8.32 8.67
C ARG A 82 -1.50 -7.87 9.22
N THR A 83 -1.58 -7.66 10.53
CA THR A 83 -2.81 -7.21 11.19
C THR A 83 -3.27 -5.87 10.63
N PHE A 84 -2.34 -4.94 10.37
CA PHE A 84 -2.67 -3.65 9.74
C PHE A 84 -3.25 -3.80 8.33
N ALA A 85 -2.68 -4.67 7.49
CA ALA A 85 -3.25 -4.96 6.17
C ALA A 85 -4.63 -5.65 6.27
N GLU A 86 -4.82 -6.53 7.26
CA GLU A 86 -6.06 -7.28 7.48
C GLU A 86 -7.18 -6.41 8.09
N MET A 87 -6.89 -5.26 8.70
CA MET A 87 -7.92 -4.31 9.16
C MET A 87 -8.82 -3.82 8.01
N ASN A 88 -8.23 -3.70 6.82
CA ASN A 88 -8.89 -3.16 5.64
C ASN A 88 -8.68 -4.12 4.46
N PRO A 89 -9.28 -5.32 4.49
CA PRO A 89 -8.91 -6.43 3.61
C PRO A 89 -9.27 -6.18 2.14
N ASN A 90 -10.22 -5.28 1.87
CA ASN A 90 -10.61 -4.85 0.52
C ASN A 90 -9.96 -3.53 0.10
N TRP A 91 -9.02 -2.97 0.88
CA TRP A 91 -8.33 -1.77 0.48
C TRP A 91 -7.13 -2.12 -0.42
N PRO A 92 -6.93 -1.37 -1.50
CA PRO A 92 -5.73 -1.48 -2.29
C PRO A 92 -4.53 -0.92 -1.52
N LEU A 93 -3.33 -1.42 -1.81
CA LEU A 93 -2.11 -1.05 -1.12
C LEU A 93 -1.85 0.46 -1.16
N TRP A 94 -2.25 1.16 -2.23
CA TRP A 94 -2.04 2.61 -2.34
C TRP A 94 -2.84 3.41 -1.32
N ALA A 95 -4.05 2.96 -0.95
CA ALA A 95 -4.85 3.61 0.07
C ALA A 95 -4.28 3.38 1.45
N VAL A 96 -3.81 2.15 1.73
CA VAL A 96 -3.11 1.83 2.99
C VAL A 96 -1.80 2.63 3.11
N VAL A 97 -1.09 2.83 2.00
CA VAL A 97 0.08 3.73 1.95
C VAL A 97 -0.32 5.19 2.19
N GLY A 98 -1.50 5.62 1.76
CA GLY A 98 -2.07 6.93 2.11
C GLY A 98 -2.17 7.16 3.62
N LEU A 99 -2.72 6.18 4.35
CA LEU A 99 -2.78 6.25 5.82
C LEU A 99 -1.39 6.30 6.47
N LEU A 100 -0.41 5.57 5.92
CA LEU A 100 0.98 5.64 6.41
C LEU A 100 1.60 7.02 6.17
N LEU A 101 1.28 7.67 5.05
CA LEU A 101 1.74 9.02 4.76
C LEU A 101 1.14 10.04 5.72
N GLU A 102 -0.16 9.92 6.06
CA GLU A 102 -0.80 10.75 7.07
C GLU A 102 -0.14 10.60 8.44
N LEU A 103 0.11 9.35 8.87
CA LEU A 103 0.83 9.08 10.11
C LEU A 103 2.25 9.68 10.09
N LYS A 104 2.97 9.55 8.98
CA LYS A 104 4.30 10.12 8.85
C LYS A 104 4.26 11.65 8.95
N HIS A 105 3.26 12.26 8.33
CA HIS A 105 3.05 13.70 8.36
C HIS A 105 2.73 14.16 9.80
N SER A 106 1.83 13.48 10.51
CA SER A 106 1.47 13.84 11.89
C SER A 106 2.61 13.68 12.89
N LEU A 107 3.56 12.77 12.65
CA LEU A 107 4.75 12.59 13.50
C LEU A 107 5.86 13.61 13.22
N SER A 108 5.77 14.34 12.11
CA SER A 108 6.77 15.33 11.68
C SER A 108 6.30 16.78 11.85
N ALA A 109 5.02 16.97 12.20
CA ALA A 109 4.38 18.25 12.49
C ALA A 109 4.52 18.58 13.98
#